data_AF-A0A161HNH7-F1
#
_entry.id   AF-A0A161HNH7-F1
#
_cell.length_a   1.000
_cell.length_b   1.000
_cell.length_c   1.000
_cell.angle_alpha   90.00
_cell.angle_beta   90.00
_cell.angle_gamma   90.00
#
_symmetry.space_group_name_H-M   'P 1'
#
loop_
_entity.id
_entity.type
_entity.pdbx_description
1 polymer ?
#
loop_
_entity_poly.entity_id
_entity_poly.type
_entity_poly.pdbx_seq_one_letter_code
_entity_poly.pdbx_strand_id
1 'polypeptide(L)'
;MSKTGRIAVLLNIHEENDSDASRNPVSRGLFAKDFLSSGTDVSTKHWIEKTTETYGEEGLKRAGGFTLFCGRVETDPECKRILHEPFGLFSNRGDKASWVLSSAPEVAREHLEHALDREHGICVVSNGTDQTWEKLEIGRRLLKQLIDNQDNYDDNDLIEQLFAILSHDTYPLEEPTVYNLRKSIFIPTAKELYNGIYGTRTQTVVLIDTHGNVKYIEKNLGKDGFMSTFDFKLKEK
;
A
#
# COMPACT_ATOMS: atom_id res chain seq x y z
N MET A 1 2.08 -8.52 5.68
CA MET A 1 3.16 -9.20 4.93
C MET A 1 3.32 -10.62 5.46
N SER A 2 3.71 -11.59 4.63
CA SER A 2 4.03 -12.97 5.05
C SER A 2 5.54 -13.20 5.14
N LYS A 3 5.96 -14.26 5.84
CA LYS A 3 7.37 -14.71 5.85
C LYS A 3 7.88 -15.19 4.49
N THR A 4 7.00 -15.46 3.52
CA THR A 4 7.36 -15.83 2.14
C THR A 4 7.58 -14.62 1.23
N GLY A 5 7.54 -13.41 1.81
CA GLY A 5 7.76 -12.15 1.09
C GLY A 5 6.52 -11.60 0.39
N ARG A 6 5.33 -12.18 0.62
CA ARG A 6 4.09 -11.64 0.05
C ARG A 6 3.64 -10.41 0.81
N ILE A 7 3.28 -9.37 0.07
CA ILE A 7 2.74 -8.11 0.58
C ILE A 7 1.36 -7.91 -0.01
N ALA A 8 0.40 -7.53 0.82
CA ALA A 8 -0.98 -7.25 0.43
C ALA A 8 -1.48 -6.07 1.27
N VAL A 9 -1.90 -4.99 0.61
CA VAL A 9 -2.39 -3.76 1.23
C VAL A 9 -3.70 -3.37 0.56
N LEU A 10 -4.79 -3.38 1.33
CA LEU A 10 -6.05 -2.81 0.87
C LEU A 10 -5.92 -1.28 0.92
N LEU A 11 -5.93 -0.66 -0.26
CA LEU A 11 -5.91 0.79 -0.36
C LEU A 11 -7.30 1.30 0.02
N ASN A 12 -7.36 2.36 0.82
CA ASN A 12 -8.59 2.86 1.41
C ASN A 12 -9.60 3.33 0.36
N ILE A 13 -10.91 3.21 0.61
CA ILE A 13 -11.93 3.27 -0.45
C ILE A 13 -13.15 3.99 0.05
N HIS A 14 -13.65 4.87 -0.81
CA HIS A 14 -14.93 5.49 -0.63
C HIS A 14 -15.96 4.90 -1.61
N GLU A 15 -17.15 4.63 -1.08
CA GLU A 15 -18.39 4.43 -1.83
C GLU A 15 -19.38 5.49 -1.35
N GLU A 16 -19.91 6.28 -2.29
CA GLU A 16 -20.91 7.31 -1.97
C GLU A 16 -22.21 6.71 -1.40
N ASN A 17 -22.47 5.42 -1.67
CA ASN A 17 -23.64 4.66 -1.20
C ASN A 17 -23.25 3.56 -0.20
N ASP A 18 -22.57 3.93 0.90
CA ASP A 18 -22.11 2.99 1.93
C ASP A 18 -23.24 2.45 2.84
N SER A 19 -24.51 2.66 2.49
CA SER A 19 -25.65 2.03 3.17
C SER A 19 -25.67 0.51 3.00
N ASP A 20 -24.93 -0.05 2.03
CA ASP A 20 -24.83 -1.50 1.76
C ASP A 20 -23.48 -2.13 2.15
N ALA A 21 -22.47 -1.39 2.62
CA ALA A 21 -21.20 -2.02 3.04
C ALA A 21 -21.33 -2.91 4.28
N SER A 22 -22.38 -2.70 5.09
CA SER A 22 -22.79 -3.61 6.17
C SER A 22 -23.48 -4.89 5.66
N ARG A 23 -23.77 -4.98 4.35
CA ARG A 23 -24.50 -6.08 3.70
C ARG A 23 -23.70 -6.80 2.62
N ASN A 24 -22.45 -6.38 2.34
CA ASN A 24 -21.60 -7.07 1.38
C ASN A 24 -21.19 -8.46 1.91
N PRO A 25 -21.60 -9.56 1.26
CA PRO A 25 -21.41 -10.90 1.80
C PRO A 25 -19.97 -11.40 1.70
N VAL A 26 -19.08 -10.70 0.98
CA VAL A 26 -17.67 -11.07 0.82
C VAL A 26 -16.79 -10.01 1.47
N SER A 27 -15.95 -10.42 2.43
CA SER A 27 -14.97 -9.51 3.04
C SER A 27 -13.82 -9.22 2.08
N ARG A 28 -13.48 -7.95 1.89
CA ARG A 28 -12.28 -7.51 1.14
C ARG A 28 -10.98 -8.10 1.73
N GLY A 29 -10.96 -8.31 3.04
CA GLY A 29 -9.84 -8.95 3.75
C GLY A 29 -9.61 -10.41 3.36
N LEU A 30 -10.62 -11.07 2.76
CA LEU A 30 -10.48 -12.43 2.24
C LEU A 30 -9.42 -12.49 1.14
N PHE A 31 -9.44 -11.55 0.20
CA PHE A 31 -8.49 -11.51 -0.91
C PHE A 31 -7.05 -11.27 -0.42
N ALA A 32 -6.87 -10.34 0.52
CA ALA A 32 -5.57 -10.08 1.13
C ALA A 32 -5.05 -11.32 1.87
N LYS A 33 -5.90 -11.98 2.66
CA LYS A 33 -5.55 -13.20 3.40
C LYS A 33 -5.20 -14.35 2.45
N ASP A 34 -6.00 -14.56 1.42
CA ASP A 34 -5.79 -15.60 0.41
C ASP A 34 -4.46 -15.41 -0.31
N PHE A 35 -4.20 -14.18 -0.81
CA PHE A 35 -2.91 -13.85 -1.43
C PHE A 35 -1.75 -14.13 -0.48
N LEU A 36 -1.78 -13.62 0.76
CA LEU A 36 -0.70 -13.81 1.73
C LEU A 36 -0.45 -15.27 2.11
N SER A 37 -1.47 -16.13 1.95
CA SER A 37 -1.39 -17.57 2.26
C SER A 37 -1.04 -18.43 1.04
N SER A 38 -1.03 -17.85 -0.16
CA SER A 38 -0.74 -18.59 -1.39
C SER A 38 0.73 -19.03 -1.49
N GLY A 39 0.94 -20.19 -2.12
CA GLY A 39 2.26 -20.82 -2.25
C GLY A 39 3.27 -19.98 -3.03
N THR A 40 4.57 -20.23 -2.83
CA THR A 40 5.66 -19.49 -3.48
C THR A 40 5.85 -19.82 -4.97
N ASP A 41 5.15 -20.83 -5.45
CA ASP A 41 5.05 -21.26 -6.84
C ASP A 41 4.05 -20.43 -7.66
N VAL A 42 3.17 -19.68 -6.99
CA VAL A 42 2.14 -18.86 -7.63
C VAL A 42 2.67 -17.43 -7.85
N SER A 43 2.73 -16.96 -9.10
CA SER A 43 3.05 -15.55 -9.37
C SER A 43 1.89 -14.61 -8.99
N THR A 44 2.18 -13.34 -8.73
CA THR A 44 1.14 -12.34 -8.44
C THR A 44 0.16 -12.21 -9.60
N LYS A 45 0.66 -12.24 -10.84
CA LYS A 45 -0.18 -12.25 -12.04
C LYS A 45 -1.13 -13.44 -12.09
N HIS A 46 -0.59 -14.65 -11.91
CA HIS A 46 -1.42 -15.84 -11.94
C HIS A 46 -2.48 -15.83 -10.82
N TRP A 47 -2.13 -15.35 -9.62
CA TRP A 47 -3.09 -15.22 -8.54
C TRP A 47 -4.22 -14.23 -8.85
N ILE A 48 -3.91 -13.07 -9.44
CA ILE A 48 -4.91 -12.07 -9.83
C ILE A 48 -5.85 -12.63 -10.90
N GLU A 49 -5.31 -13.27 -11.94
CA GLU A 49 -6.08 -13.87 -13.03
C GLU A 49 -7.01 -14.97 -12.49
N LYS A 50 -6.46 -15.92 -11.73
CA LYS A 50 -7.23 -17.00 -11.12
C LYS A 50 -8.32 -16.50 -10.18
N THR A 51 -8.03 -15.49 -9.35
CA THR A 51 -9.02 -14.88 -8.47
C THR A 51 -10.12 -14.20 -9.28
N THR A 52 -9.77 -13.48 -10.34
CA THR A 52 -10.74 -12.83 -11.23
C THR A 52 -11.65 -13.84 -11.92
N GLU A 53 -11.09 -14.95 -12.42
CA GLU A 53 -11.86 -16.04 -13.03
C GLU A 53 -12.78 -16.75 -12.02
N THR A 54 -12.27 -17.01 -10.80
CA THR A 54 -13.00 -17.75 -9.76
C THR A 54 -14.23 -16.99 -9.28
N TYR A 55 -14.12 -15.67 -9.08
CA TYR A 55 -15.22 -14.85 -8.58
C TYR A 55 -16.07 -14.26 -9.71
N GLY A 56 -15.50 -14.06 -10.90
CA GLY A 56 -16.12 -13.30 -11.98
C GLY A 56 -16.43 -11.85 -11.58
N GLU A 57 -16.93 -11.05 -12.52
CA GLU A 57 -17.29 -9.65 -12.25
C GLU A 57 -18.33 -9.53 -11.13
N GLU A 58 -19.39 -10.35 -11.18
CA GLU A 58 -20.48 -10.32 -10.21
C GLU A 58 -20.04 -10.76 -8.81
N GLY A 59 -19.16 -11.76 -8.69
CA GLY A 59 -18.62 -12.16 -7.39
C GLY A 59 -17.67 -11.13 -6.79
N LEU A 60 -16.90 -10.42 -7.62
CA LEU A 60 -16.04 -9.33 -7.14
C LEU A 60 -16.84 -8.10 -6.73
N LYS A 61 -17.96 -7.78 -7.40
CA LYS A 61 -18.88 -6.70 -6.98
C LYS A 61 -19.47 -6.94 -5.59
N ARG A 62 -19.67 -8.20 -5.19
CA ARG A 62 -20.16 -8.58 -3.84
C ARG A 62 -19.21 -8.24 -2.70
N ALA A 63 -17.95 -7.87 -2.98
CA ALA A 63 -17.01 -7.41 -1.97
C ALA A 63 -17.10 -5.90 -1.69
N GLY A 64 -17.95 -5.18 -2.43
CA GLY A 64 -17.86 -3.73 -2.57
C GLY A 64 -16.60 -3.35 -3.35
N GLY A 65 -16.51 -2.10 -3.73
CA GLY A 65 -15.37 -1.55 -4.43
C GLY A 65 -14.08 -1.76 -3.65
N PHE A 66 -13.08 -2.33 -4.33
CA PHE A 66 -11.76 -2.57 -3.77
C PHE A 66 -10.60 -2.21 -4.69
N THR A 67 -9.46 -1.83 -4.09
CA THR A 67 -8.14 -1.83 -4.74
C THR A 67 -7.16 -2.47 -3.77
N LEU A 68 -6.57 -3.59 -4.17
CA LEU A 68 -5.57 -4.33 -3.42
C LEU A 68 -4.22 -4.13 -4.12
N PHE A 69 -3.28 -3.50 -3.42
CA PHE A 69 -1.87 -3.52 -3.80
C PHE A 69 -1.25 -4.83 -3.30
N CYS A 70 -0.80 -5.69 -4.20
CA CYS A 70 -0.19 -6.96 -3.84
C CYS A 70 1.04 -7.29 -4.69
N GLY A 71 1.96 -8.05 -4.11
CA GLY A 71 3.18 -8.45 -4.79
C GLY A 71 4.05 -9.30 -3.89
N ARG A 72 5.22 -9.68 -4.41
CA ARG A 72 6.16 -10.50 -3.67
C ARG A 72 7.59 -9.99 -3.81
N VAL A 73 8.25 -9.91 -2.66
CA VAL A 73 9.69 -9.68 -2.54
C VAL A 73 10.41 -10.99 -2.26
N GLU A 74 11.58 -11.14 -2.84
CA GLU A 74 12.55 -12.20 -2.59
C GLU A 74 13.93 -11.56 -2.41
N THR A 75 14.89 -12.30 -1.90
CA THR A 75 16.30 -11.85 -1.85
C THR A 75 17.14 -12.78 -2.69
N ASP A 76 18.11 -12.20 -3.39
CA ASP A 76 19.22 -12.91 -4.00
C ASP A 76 20.44 -12.79 -3.08
N PRO A 77 20.79 -13.83 -2.31
CA PRO A 77 21.91 -13.79 -1.39
C PRO A 77 23.26 -13.64 -2.09
N GLU A 78 23.39 -14.13 -3.33
CA GLU A 78 24.64 -14.06 -4.10
C GLU A 78 24.86 -12.64 -4.61
N CYS A 79 23.80 -12.01 -5.14
CA CYS A 79 23.90 -10.66 -5.69
C CYS A 79 23.71 -9.55 -4.65
N LYS A 80 23.34 -9.88 -3.40
CA LYS A 80 22.93 -8.91 -2.36
C LYS A 80 21.87 -7.93 -2.88
N ARG A 81 20.81 -8.46 -3.50
CA ARG A 81 19.74 -7.65 -4.09
C ARG A 81 18.38 -8.11 -3.61
N ILE A 82 17.47 -7.15 -3.46
CA ILE A 82 16.03 -7.44 -3.39
C ILE A 82 15.54 -7.73 -4.80
N LEU A 83 14.93 -8.89 -4.97
CA LEU A 83 14.18 -9.27 -6.15
C LEU A 83 12.69 -9.04 -5.89
N HIS A 84 11.96 -8.68 -6.92
CA HIS A 84 10.51 -8.68 -6.86
C HIS A 84 9.92 -8.94 -8.24
N GLU A 85 8.77 -9.58 -8.27
CA GLU A 85 7.91 -9.52 -9.44
C GLU A 85 7.20 -8.15 -9.50
N PRO A 86 6.62 -7.75 -10.64
CA PRO A 86 5.76 -6.57 -10.68
C PRO A 86 4.65 -6.67 -9.64
N PHE A 87 4.42 -5.56 -8.93
CA PHE A 87 3.32 -5.47 -7.98
C PHE A 87 2.02 -5.14 -8.72
N GLY A 88 0.95 -5.84 -8.38
CA GLY A 88 -0.37 -5.66 -8.95
C GLY A 88 -1.25 -4.73 -8.11
N LEU A 89 -2.01 -3.88 -8.79
CA LEU A 89 -3.19 -3.18 -8.28
C LEU A 89 -4.43 -3.95 -8.77
N PHE A 90 -4.90 -4.87 -7.93
CA PHE A 90 -6.09 -5.67 -8.20
C PHE A 90 -7.34 -4.91 -7.74
N SER A 91 -8.21 -4.55 -8.68
CA SER A 91 -9.43 -3.78 -8.41
C SER A 91 -10.61 -4.35 -9.18
N ASN A 92 -11.81 -4.14 -8.64
CA ASN A 92 -13.08 -4.45 -9.29
C ASN A 92 -13.78 -3.22 -9.90
N ARG A 93 -13.09 -2.07 -10.02
CA ARG A 93 -13.63 -0.80 -10.54
C ARG A 93 -13.11 -0.40 -11.93
N GLY A 94 -12.53 -1.32 -12.67
CA GLY A 94 -12.02 -1.06 -14.02
C GLY A 94 -11.65 -2.34 -14.76
N ASP A 95 -11.29 -2.20 -16.03
CA ASP A 95 -11.29 -3.34 -16.97
C ASP A 95 -10.21 -4.40 -16.68
N LYS A 96 -9.06 -4.03 -16.08
CA LYS A 96 -7.93 -4.95 -15.80
C LYS A 96 -7.06 -4.47 -14.65
N ALA A 97 -6.42 -5.42 -13.96
CA ALA A 97 -5.35 -5.13 -12.99
C ALA A 97 -4.24 -4.31 -13.63
N SER A 98 -3.70 -3.37 -12.85
CA SER A 98 -2.62 -2.51 -13.29
C SER A 98 -1.33 -2.85 -12.53
N TRP A 99 -0.18 -2.58 -13.13
CA TRP A 99 1.11 -3.07 -12.63
C TRP A 99 2.04 -1.91 -12.30
N VAL A 100 2.70 -1.99 -11.16
CA VAL A 100 3.75 -1.05 -10.71
C VAL A 100 5.02 -1.81 -10.37
N LEU A 101 6.14 -1.09 -10.23
CA LEU A 101 7.45 -1.69 -9.95
C LEU A 101 7.82 -2.75 -11.00
N SER A 102 7.52 -2.49 -12.27
CA SER A 102 7.96 -3.33 -13.40
C SER A 102 9.23 -2.78 -14.02
N SER A 103 10.20 -3.67 -14.26
CA SER A 103 11.38 -3.39 -15.07
C SER A 103 11.05 -3.30 -16.57
N ALA A 104 9.94 -3.90 -17.01
CA ALA A 104 9.43 -3.84 -18.37
C ALA A 104 8.49 -2.63 -18.54
N PRO A 105 8.85 -1.62 -19.34
CA PRO A 105 8.03 -0.42 -19.56
C PRO A 105 6.66 -0.75 -20.15
N GLU A 106 6.55 -1.76 -21.02
CA GLU A 106 5.26 -2.10 -21.66
C GLU A 106 4.18 -2.63 -20.70
N VAL A 107 4.58 -3.07 -19.49
CA VAL A 107 3.68 -3.64 -18.48
C VAL A 107 3.15 -2.56 -17.54
N ALA A 108 3.88 -1.46 -17.36
CA ALA A 108 3.40 -0.28 -16.64
C ALA A 108 2.42 0.46 -17.56
N ARG A 109 1.14 0.50 -17.21
CA ARG A 109 0.17 1.30 -17.96
C ARG A 109 0.57 2.77 -17.90
N GLU A 110 0.34 3.51 -18.98
CA GLU A 110 0.58 4.96 -19.11
C GLU A 110 0.06 5.74 -17.88
N HIS A 111 -1.11 5.37 -17.36
CA HIS A 111 -1.72 6.00 -16.17
C HIS A 111 -0.97 5.79 -14.83
N LEU A 112 0.05 4.92 -14.78
CA LEU A 112 0.85 4.66 -13.57
C LEU A 112 2.31 5.10 -13.69
N GLU A 113 2.71 5.73 -14.80
CA GLU A 113 4.06 6.30 -14.91
C GLU A 113 4.32 7.32 -13.80
N HIS A 114 3.33 8.16 -13.49
CA HIS A 114 3.39 9.11 -12.38
C HIS A 114 3.53 8.46 -11.00
N ALA A 115 3.29 7.16 -10.86
CA ALA A 115 3.48 6.43 -9.61
C ALA A 115 4.95 6.07 -9.36
N LEU A 116 5.81 6.05 -10.37
CA LEU A 116 7.20 5.58 -10.26
C LEU A 116 8.23 6.66 -10.63
N ASP A 117 9.07 7.03 -9.67
CA ASP A 117 10.30 7.78 -9.90
C ASP A 117 11.44 6.77 -10.03
N ARG A 118 11.90 6.54 -11.25
CA ARG A 118 12.94 5.54 -11.56
C ARG A 118 14.34 6.00 -11.14
N GLU A 119 14.56 7.30 -11.07
CA GLU A 119 15.86 7.88 -10.71
C GLU A 119 16.15 7.62 -9.22
N HIS A 120 15.14 7.81 -8.36
CA HIS A 120 15.27 7.63 -6.92
C HIS A 120 14.71 6.29 -6.41
N GLY A 121 14.11 5.49 -7.29
CA GLY A 121 13.49 4.20 -6.91
C GLY A 121 12.23 4.34 -6.06
N ILE A 122 11.49 5.46 -6.18
CA ILE A 122 10.32 5.75 -5.34
C ILE A 122 9.02 5.38 -6.06
N CYS A 123 8.22 4.51 -5.43
CA CYS A 123 6.85 4.24 -5.88
C CYS A 123 5.83 4.69 -4.83
N VAL A 124 4.87 5.52 -5.24
CA VAL A 124 3.73 5.93 -4.40
C VAL A 124 2.43 5.54 -5.08
N VAL A 125 1.52 4.92 -4.33
CA VAL A 125 0.25 4.41 -4.85
C VAL A 125 -0.91 4.85 -3.97
N SER A 126 -2.06 5.08 -4.58
CA SER A 126 -3.34 5.30 -3.89
C SER A 126 -4.46 4.52 -4.56
N ASN A 127 -5.66 4.63 -4.03
CA ASN A 127 -6.84 3.97 -4.59
C ASN A 127 -7.43 4.68 -5.83
N GLY A 128 -6.96 5.88 -6.17
CA GLY A 128 -7.35 6.58 -7.40
C GLY A 128 -6.56 6.09 -8.61
N THR A 129 -7.24 5.87 -9.74
CA THR A 129 -6.65 5.39 -11.00
C THR A 129 -6.39 6.49 -12.04
N ASP A 130 -7.03 7.66 -11.88
CA ASP A 130 -7.20 8.60 -13.00
C ASP A 130 -6.56 9.98 -12.78
N GLN A 131 -6.11 10.32 -11.56
CA GLN A 131 -5.51 11.62 -11.24
C GLN A 131 -4.41 11.51 -10.18
N THR A 132 -3.31 12.25 -10.35
CA THR A 132 -2.27 12.42 -9.34
C THR A 132 -2.81 13.23 -8.17
N TRP A 133 -2.97 12.57 -7.03
CA TRP A 133 -3.43 13.21 -5.80
C TRP A 133 -2.28 13.97 -5.15
N GLU A 134 -2.56 15.13 -4.57
CA GLU A 134 -1.55 15.99 -3.93
C GLU A 134 -0.75 15.25 -2.85
N LYS A 135 -1.38 14.34 -2.09
CA LYS A 135 -0.65 13.50 -1.12
C LYS A 135 0.39 12.56 -1.73
N LEU A 136 0.21 12.15 -2.99
CA LEU A 136 1.20 11.33 -3.70
C LEU A 136 2.43 12.17 -4.05
N GLU A 137 2.23 13.41 -4.52
CA GLU A 137 3.32 14.34 -4.79
C GLU A 137 4.07 14.72 -3.51
N ILE A 138 3.35 14.98 -2.42
CA ILE A 138 3.94 15.22 -1.10
C ILE A 138 4.76 14.01 -0.66
N GLY A 139 4.19 12.80 -0.72
CA GLY A 139 4.87 11.58 -0.31
C GLY A 139 6.14 11.32 -1.11
N ARG A 140 6.07 11.49 -2.44
CA ARG A 140 7.23 11.38 -3.34
C ARG A 140 8.32 12.38 -2.97
N ARG A 141 7.95 13.65 -2.83
CA ARG A 141 8.90 14.72 -2.48
C ARG A 141 9.58 14.46 -1.14
N LEU A 142 8.83 14.07 -0.12
CA LEU A 142 9.36 13.79 1.21
C LEU A 142 10.27 12.55 1.23
N LEU A 143 9.90 11.48 0.51
CA LEU A 143 10.75 10.29 0.35
C LEU A 143 12.04 10.61 -0.42
N LYS A 144 11.95 11.44 -1.45
CA LYS A 144 13.14 11.91 -2.18
C LYS A 144 14.07 12.69 -1.26
N GLN A 145 13.54 13.64 -0.49
CA GLN A 145 14.33 14.38 0.50
C GLN A 145 14.99 13.45 1.53
N LEU A 146 14.30 12.40 1.97
CA LEU A 146 14.86 11.40 2.88
C LEU A 146 16.03 10.64 2.24
N ILE A 147 15.88 10.18 0.99
CA ILE A 147 16.94 9.48 0.24
C ILE A 147 18.14 10.38 -0.04
N ASP A 148 17.90 11.63 -0.43
CA ASP A 148 18.95 12.62 -0.71
C ASP A 148 19.78 12.95 0.55
N ASN A 149 19.22 12.72 1.75
CA ASN A 149 19.88 12.94 3.04
C ASN A 149 20.23 11.63 3.78
N GLN A 150 20.23 10.49 3.09
CA GLN A 150 20.37 9.16 3.72
C GLN A 150 21.63 9.01 4.58
N ASP A 151 22.74 9.66 4.21
CA ASP A 151 24.01 9.59 4.95
C ASP A 151 23.95 10.25 6.34
N ASN A 152 22.89 11.02 6.63
CA ASN A 152 22.68 11.70 7.91
C ASN A 152 21.89 10.84 8.92
N TYR A 153 21.45 9.65 8.55
CA TYR A 153 20.52 8.85 9.34
C TYR A 153 21.11 7.48 9.67
N ASP A 154 21.04 7.10 10.95
CA ASP A 154 21.15 5.68 11.31
C ASP A 154 19.80 4.94 11.09
N ASP A 155 19.76 3.65 11.40
CA ASP A 155 18.56 2.82 11.23
C ASP A 155 17.35 3.36 12.02
N ASN A 156 17.56 3.90 13.23
CA ASN A 156 16.48 4.43 14.05
C ASN A 156 16.04 5.80 13.53
N ASP A 157 16.99 6.66 13.16
CA ASP A 157 16.69 7.95 12.54
C ASP A 157 15.87 7.76 11.26
N LEU A 158 16.24 6.78 10.41
CA LEU A 158 15.49 6.45 9.21
C LEU A 158 14.04 6.05 9.52
N ILE A 159 13.84 5.20 10.53
CA ILE A 159 12.50 4.78 10.99
C ILE A 159 11.69 5.99 11.47
N GLU A 160 12.29 6.85 12.28
CA GLU A 160 11.64 8.07 12.79
C GLU A 160 11.23 9.00 11.64
N GLN A 161 12.11 9.21 10.65
CA GLN A 161 11.80 10.03 9.49
C GLN A 161 10.69 9.41 8.62
N LEU A 162 10.68 8.10 8.42
CA LEU A 162 9.60 7.43 7.70
C LEU A 162 8.25 7.62 8.40
N PHE A 163 8.21 7.53 9.73
CA PHE A 163 7.00 7.85 10.49
C PHE A 163 6.65 9.34 10.48
N ALA A 164 7.63 10.23 10.41
CA ALA A 164 7.40 11.66 10.22
C ALA A 164 6.71 11.95 8.89
N ILE A 165 7.13 11.29 7.80
CA ILE A 165 6.45 11.35 6.48
C ILE A 165 5.00 10.87 6.60
N LEU A 166 4.78 9.71 7.24
CA LEU A 166 3.43 9.16 7.43
C LEU A 166 2.54 10.03 8.33
N SER A 167 3.15 10.91 9.14
CA SER A 167 2.47 11.85 10.04
C SER A 167 2.39 13.26 9.47
N HIS A 168 2.78 13.47 8.21
CA HIS A 168 2.74 14.78 7.58
C HIS A 168 1.29 15.21 7.34
N ASP A 169 0.84 16.18 8.13
CA ASP A 169 -0.52 16.71 8.11
C ASP A 169 -0.62 17.94 7.20
N THR A 170 -1.45 17.82 6.17
CA THR A 170 -1.86 18.91 5.28
C THR A 170 -3.38 18.95 5.13
N TYR A 171 -4.10 18.26 6.02
CA TYR A 171 -5.55 18.13 5.93
C TYR A 171 -6.22 19.43 6.41
N PRO A 172 -7.06 20.08 5.58
CA PRO A 172 -7.71 21.32 5.96
C PRO A 172 -8.86 21.05 6.95
N LEU A 173 -8.58 21.25 8.25
CA LEU A 173 -9.58 21.08 9.31
C LEU A 173 -10.74 22.08 9.24
N GLU A 174 -10.54 23.24 8.61
CA GLU A 174 -11.58 24.26 8.41
C GLU A 174 -12.63 23.84 7.39
N GLU A 175 -12.29 22.90 6.49
CA GLU A 175 -13.19 22.37 5.46
C GLU A 175 -13.10 20.83 5.41
N PRO A 176 -13.58 20.11 6.45
CA PRO A 176 -13.44 18.67 6.54
C PRO A 176 -14.37 17.99 5.52
N THR A 177 -13.84 17.71 4.33
CA THR A 177 -14.55 16.98 3.28
C THR A 177 -13.85 15.66 2.94
N VAL A 178 -14.63 14.70 2.45
CA VAL A 178 -14.11 13.44 1.89
C VAL A 178 -13.18 13.70 0.70
N TYR A 179 -13.49 14.72 -0.11
CA TYR A 179 -12.65 15.13 -1.23
C TYR A 179 -11.24 15.54 -0.78
N ASN A 180 -11.14 16.27 0.35
CA ASN A 180 -9.88 16.74 0.91
C ASN A 180 -8.98 15.59 1.45
N LEU A 181 -9.48 14.35 1.58
CA LEU A 181 -8.65 13.18 1.92
C LEU A 181 -7.57 12.85 0.87
N ARG A 182 -7.68 13.43 -0.33
CA ARG A 182 -6.68 13.31 -1.40
C ARG A 182 -5.48 14.23 -1.19
N LYS A 183 -5.60 15.23 -0.31
CA LYS A 183 -4.58 16.26 -0.10
C LYS A 183 -3.51 15.86 0.91
N SER A 184 -3.89 15.07 1.92
CA SER A 184 -2.99 14.74 3.03
C SER A 184 -2.68 13.25 3.17
N ILE A 185 -1.44 12.95 3.60
CA ILE A 185 -0.98 11.60 3.95
C ILE A 185 -1.58 11.19 5.30
N PHE A 186 -1.45 12.08 6.30
CA PHE A 186 -2.06 11.91 7.61
C PHE A 186 -3.41 12.61 7.66
N ILE A 187 -4.42 11.93 8.19
CA ILE A 187 -5.73 12.53 8.44
C ILE A 187 -5.91 12.61 9.96
N PRO A 188 -5.96 13.81 10.55
CA PRO A 188 -6.28 13.96 11.96
C PRO A 188 -7.68 13.42 12.25
N THR A 189 -7.95 13.10 13.51
CA THR A 189 -9.28 12.62 13.91
C THR A 189 -10.31 13.73 13.70
N ALA A 190 -11.16 13.59 12.69
CA ALA A 190 -12.24 14.51 12.36
C ALA A 190 -13.59 13.87 12.65
N LYS A 191 -14.43 14.54 13.44
CA LYS A 191 -15.74 14.05 13.91
C LYS A 191 -16.88 14.26 12.91
N GLU A 192 -16.61 14.95 11.82
CA GLU A 192 -17.61 15.42 10.84
C GLU A 192 -17.50 14.70 9.50
N LEU A 193 -16.57 13.75 9.38
CA LEU A 193 -16.39 12.93 8.18
C LEU A 193 -17.19 11.64 8.28
N TYR A 194 -17.92 11.30 7.22
CA TYR A 194 -18.70 10.06 7.11
C TYR A 194 -19.76 9.87 8.22
N ASN A 195 -20.43 10.95 8.64
CA ASN A 195 -21.41 10.91 9.74
C ASN A 195 -20.84 10.32 11.05
N GLY A 196 -19.52 10.44 11.26
CA GLY A 196 -18.84 9.83 12.39
C GLY A 196 -17.39 10.29 12.55
N ILE A 197 -16.62 9.49 13.27
CA ILE A 197 -15.20 9.76 13.54
C ILE A 197 -14.35 9.06 12.48
N TYR A 198 -13.57 9.84 11.73
CA TYR A 198 -12.62 9.32 10.76
C TYR A 198 -11.23 9.91 11.00
N GLY A 199 -10.18 9.12 10.77
CA GLY A 199 -8.80 9.57 10.88
C GLY A 199 -7.82 8.42 10.71
N THR A 200 -6.54 8.75 10.53
CA THR A 200 -5.46 7.79 10.48
C THR A 200 -5.30 7.15 11.86
N ARG A 201 -5.53 5.83 11.95
CA ARG A 201 -5.43 5.07 13.21
C ARG A 201 -4.08 4.40 13.38
N THR A 202 -3.51 3.92 12.29
CA THR A 202 -2.34 3.06 12.29
C THR A 202 -1.45 3.44 11.11
N GLN A 203 -0.15 3.51 11.37
CA GLN A 203 0.90 3.71 10.38
C GLN A 203 1.80 2.49 10.39
N THR A 204 2.28 2.08 9.22
CA THR A 204 3.13 0.90 9.08
C THR A 204 4.35 1.22 8.25
N VAL A 205 5.53 0.87 8.76
CA VAL A 205 6.80 0.90 8.03
C VAL A 205 7.31 -0.53 7.92
N VAL A 206 7.74 -0.92 6.72
CA VAL A 206 8.34 -2.24 6.48
C VAL A 206 9.68 -2.03 5.82
N LEU A 207 10.75 -2.38 6.52
CA LEU A 207 12.12 -2.34 6.02
C LEU A 207 12.58 -3.75 5.70
N ILE A 208 13.21 -3.93 4.54
CA ILE A 208 13.75 -5.22 4.10
C ILE A 208 15.17 -4.97 3.61
N ASP A 209 16.15 -5.65 4.21
CA ASP A 209 17.54 -5.56 3.77
C ASP A 209 17.89 -6.62 2.72
N THR A 210 19.05 -6.46 2.09
CA THR A 210 19.56 -7.38 1.05
C THR A 210 19.85 -8.80 1.54
N HIS A 211 19.85 -9.03 2.86
CA HIS A 211 20.00 -10.35 3.48
C HIS A 211 18.66 -10.99 3.84
N GLY A 212 17.55 -10.32 3.52
CA GLY A 212 16.19 -10.79 3.76
C GLY A 212 15.72 -10.58 5.20
N ASN A 213 16.43 -9.77 5.99
CA ASN A 213 15.95 -9.35 7.30
C ASN A 213 14.83 -8.33 7.12
N VAL A 214 13.70 -8.57 7.77
CA VAL A 214 12.52 -7.71 7.73
C VAL A 214 12.28 -7.11 9.09
N LYS A 215 12.12 -5.79 9.13
CA LYS A 215 11.61 -5.05 10.28
C LYS A 215 10.24 -4.50 9.93
N TYR A 216 9.19 -5.10 10.49
CA TYR A 216 7.80 -4.64 10.35
C TYR A 216 7.42 -3.84 11.58
N ILE A 217 7.14 -2.55 11.41
CA ILE A 217 6.86 -1.62 12.50
C ILE A 217 5.47 -1.05 12.31
N GLU A 218 4.65 -1.16 13.34
CA GLU A 218 3.31 -0.61 13.36
C GLU A 218 3.18 0.40 14.50
N LYS A 219 2.75 1.63 14.17
CA LYS A 219 2.48 2.69 15.13
C LYS A 219 0.98 2.96 15.18
N ASN A 220 0.38 2.73 16.35
CA ASN A 220 -1.02 3.05 16.60
C ASN A 220 -1.13 4.46 17.18
N LEU A 221 -1.85 5.35 16.49
CA LEU A 221 -1.97 6.78 16.81
C LEU A 221 -3.10 7.09 17.82
N GLY A 222 -3.67 6.05 18.44
CA GLY A 222 -4.63 6.18 19.54
C GLY A 222 -3.99 6.67 20.84
N LYS A 223 -4.74 6.60 21.95
CA LYS A 223 -4.42 7.27 23.24
C LYS A 223 -3.03 7.00 23.82
N ASP A 224 -2.34 5.94 23.43
CA ASP A 224 -1.04 5.55 24.02
C ASP A 224 0.12 5.51 23.00
N GLY A 225 -0.09 5.89 21.73
CA GLY A 225 0.99 6.02 20.75
C GLY A 225 1.84 4.77 20.55
N PHE A 226 1.28 3.57 20.80
CA PHE A 226 2.06 2.35 20.93
C PHE A 226 2.68 1.91 19.60
N MET A 227 3.99 1.63 19.64
CA MET A 227 4.74 1.06 18.52
C MET A 227 5.03 -0.42 18.77
N SER A 228 4.69 -1.26 17.79
CA SER A 228 5.02 -2.69 17.77
C SER A 228 6.03 -2.97 16.68
N THR A 229 7.10 -3.68 17.01
CA THR A 229 8.11 -4.11 16.04
C THR A 229 8.12 -5.62 15.96
N PHE A 230 8.06 -6.14 14.74
CA PHE A 230 8.15 -7.57 14.44
C PHE A 230 9.32 -7.78 13.48
N ASP A 231 10.40 -8.33 14.02
CA ASP A 231 11.59 -8.70 13.24
C ASP A 231 11.48 -10.16 12.80
N PHE A 232 11.69 -10.43 11.51
CA PHE A 232 11.73 -11.79 10.97
C PHE A 232 12.57 -11.85 9.70
N LYS A 233 13.04 -13.06 9.35
CA LYS A 233 13.74 -13.30 8.08
C LYS A 233 12.78 -13.83 7.02
N LEU A 234 12.93 -13.38 5.78
CA LEU A 234 12.26 -13.98 4.63
C LEU A 234 12.67 -15.44 4.50
N LYS A 235 11.71 -16.31 4.23
CA LYS A 235 11.97 -17.71 3.92
C LYS A 235 12.63 -17.79 2.55
N GLU A 236 13.85 -18.31 2.53
CA GLU A 236 14.53 -18.73 1.31
C GLU A 236 13.75 -19.88 0.67
N LYS A 237 13.84 -20.00 -0.67
CA LYS A 237 13.23 -21.11 -1.43
C LYS A 237 13.95 -22.42 -1.14
#